data_AF-A0A164P3Z8-F1
#
_entry.id   AF-A0A164P3Z8-F1
#
_cell.length_a   1.000
_cell.length_b   1.000
_cell.length_c   1.000
_cell.angle_alpha   90.00
_cell.angle_beta   90.00
_cell.angle_gamma   90.00
#
_symmetry.space_group_name_H-M   'P 1'
#
loop_
_entity.id
_entity.type
_entity.pdbx_description
1 polymer ?
#
loop_
_entity_poly.entity_id
_entity_poly.type
_entity_poly.pdbx_seq_one_letter_code
_entity_poly.pdbx_strand_id
1 'polypeptide(L)' 'MMCRMPKYQLRTDDDELLAEAELPTDSKAMTWAVRQTTELRKTLDGRRWQGHRLVGDVWEHRFGGGRGASTQDAVA' A
#
# COMPACT_ATOMS: atom_id res chain seq x y z
N MET A 1 -8.67 -13.09 -24.69
CA MET A 1 -7.60 -12.85 -23.70
C MET A 1 -8.24 -12.27 -22.44
N MET A 2 -8.33 -13.03 -21.37
CA MET A 2 -8.62 -12.45 -20.05
C MET A 2 -7.36 -11.72 -19.61
N CYS A 3 -7.34 -10.39 -19.66
CA CYS A 3 -6.28 -9.63 -19.02
C CYS A 3 -6.36 -9.95 -17.52
N ARG A 4 -5.43 -10.78 -17.01
CA ARG A 4 -5.31 -11.02 -15.57
C ARG A 4 -5.20 -9.66 -14.89
N MET A 5 -6.13 -9.36 -14.00
CA MET A 5 -6.10 -8.11 -13.27
C MET A 5 -4.86 -8.10 -12.37
N PRO A 6 -4.04 -7.03 -12.39
CA PRO A 6 -2.88 -6.95 -11.53
C PRO A 6 -3.26 -7.11 -10.05
N LYS A 7 -2.44 -7.87 -9.34
CA LYS A 7 -2.63 -8.15 -7.92
C LYS A 7 -1.88 -7.12 -7.09
N TYR A 8 -2.54 -6.59 -6.07
CA TYR A 8 -1.98 -5.59 -5.16
C TYR A 8 -2.09 -6.03 -3.72
N GLN A 9 -1.12 -5.62 -2.92
CA GLN A 9 -1.12 -5.77 -1.48
C GLN A 9 -0.95 -4.42 -0.80
N LEU A 10 -1.70 -4.22 0.26
CA LEU A 10 -1.51 -3.14 1.22
C LEU A 10 -0.77 -3.72 2.42
N ARG A 11 0.37 -3.14 2.77
CA ARG A 11 1.21 -3.57 3.88
C ARG A 11 1.52 -2.41 4.82
N THR A 12 1.93 -2.70 6.05
CA THR A 12 2.60 -1.71 6.91
C THR A 12 4.06 -1.50 6.46
N ASP A 13 4.77 -0.58 7.10
CA ASP A 13 6.22 -0.43 6.95
C ASP A 13 7.02 -1.64 7.47
N ASP A 14 6.49 -2.36 8.45
CA ASP A 14 7.06 -3.61 8.99
C ASP A 14 6.73 -4.85 8.14
N ASP A 15 6.26 -4.64 6.90
CA ASP A 15 5.85 -5.68 5.94
C ASP A 15 4.65 -6.55 6.38
N GLU A 16 3.86 -6.09 7.35
CA GLU A 16 2.62 -6.76 7.78
C GLU A 16 1.55 -6.61 6.70
N LEU A 17 1.01 -7.71 6.19
CA LEU A 17 -0.07 -7.68 5.18
C LEU A 17 -1.39 -7.25 5.81
N LEU A 18 -1.95 -6.14 5.33
CA LEU A 18 -3.23 -5.60 5.78
C LEU A 18 -4.39 -6.03 4.88
N ALA A 19 -4.20 -5.98 3.57
CA ALA A 19 -5.23 -6.31 2.60
C ALA A 19 -4.65 -6.68 1.24
N GLU A 20 -5.42 -7.39 0.42
CA GLU A 20 -5.04 -7.81 -0.92
C GLU A 20 -6.23 -7.64 -1.89
N ALA A 21 -5.96 -7.20 -3.12
CA ALA A 21 -7.00 -7.01 -4.13
C ALA A 21 -6.46 -7.14 -5.57
N GLU A 22 -7.31 -7.57 -6.49
CA GLU A 22 -7.05 -7.50 -7.93
C GLU A 22 -7.66 -6.22 -8.50
N LEU A 23 -6.83 -5.35 -9.08
CA LEU A 23 -7.27 -4.02 -9.52
C LEU A 23 -6.70 -3.71 -10.90
N PRO A 24 -7.45 -3.00 -11.76
CA PRO A 24 -7.06 -2.84 -13.16
C PRO A 24 -5.87 -1.88 -13.35
N THR A 25 -5.65 -0.95 -12.42
CA THR A 25 -4.62 0.10 -12.53
C THR A 25 -4.07 0.53 -11.17
N ASP A 26 -2.87 1.10 -11.16
CA ASP A 26 -2.24 1.68 -9.98
C ASP A 26 -3.11 2.79 -9.35
N SER A 27 -3.81 3.61 -10.15
CA SER A 27 -4.70 4.64 -9.63
C SER A 27 -5.88 4.05 -8.86
N LYS A 28 -6.47 2.95 -9.35
CA LYS A 28 -7.53 2.23 -8.63
C LYS A 28 -7.00 1.56 -7.37
N ALA A 29 -5.77 1.03 -7.43
CA ALA A 29 -5.06 0.50 -6.26
C ALA A 29 -4.81 1.56 -5.19
N MET A 30 -4.39 2.77 -5.58
CA MET A 30 -4.23 3.89 -4.65
C MET A 30 -5.56 4.25 -3.96
N THR A 31 -6.64 4.45 -4.74
CA THR A 31 -7.95 4.79 -4.17
C THR A 31 -8.45 3.70 -3.23
N TRP A 32 -8.29 2.43 -3.60
CA TRP A 32 -8.62 1.29 -2.75
C TRP A 32 -7.80 1.28 -1.46
N ALA A 33 -6.48 1.47 -1.54
CA ALA A 33 -5.60 1.48 -0.37
C ALA A 33 -5.93 2.62 0.60
N VAL A 34 -6.21 3.83 0.10
CA VAL A 34 -6.65 4.95 0.95
C VAL A 34 -7.96 4.62 1.67
N ARG A 35 -8.91 3.97 0.98
CA ARG A 35 -10.14 3.50 1.62
C ARG A 35 -9.85 2.45 2.70
N GLN A 36 -9.04 1.45 2.39
CA GLN A 36 -8.67 0.39 3.35
C GLN A 36 -7.96 0.95 4.58
N THR A 37 -7.01 1.88 4.39
CA THR A 37 -6.29 2.52 5.50
C THR A 37 -7.20 3.42 6.34
N THR A 38 -8.25 4.00 5.74
CA THR A 38 -9.29 4.73 6.48
C THR A 38 -10.13 3.77 7.34
N GLU A 39 -10.52 2.62 6.79
CA GLU A 39 -11.24 1.56 7.52
C GLU A 39 -10.38 0.97 8.65
N LEU A 40 -9.07 0.81 8.40
CA LEU A 40 -8.07 0.29 9.33
C LEU A 40 -7.40 1.37 10.19
N ARG A 41 -7.94 2.60 10.25
CA ARG A 41 -7.28 3.73 10.92
C ARG A 41 -6.88 3.44 12.36
N LYS A 42 -7.70 2.68 13.10
CA LYS A 42 -7.39 2.28 14.49
C LYS A 42 -6.25 1.27 14.59
N THR A 43 -6.17 0.35 13.63
CA THR A 43 -5.09 -0.66 13.55
C THR A 43 -3.78 -0.02 13.10
N LEU A 44 -3.86 0.90 12.15
CA LEU A 44 -2.70 1.64 11.68
C LEU A 44 -2.19 2.60 12.75
N ASP A 45 -3.05 3.20 13.57
CA ASP A 45 -2.65 4.15 14.63
C ASP A 45 -1.66 5.23 14.13
N GLY A 46 -1.88 5.71 12.90
CA GLY A 46 -1.00 6.69 12.25
C GLY A 46 0.26 6.13 11.59
N ARG A 47 0.57 4.82 11.75
CA ARG A 47 1.69 4.12 11.10
C ARG A 47 1.70 4.31 9.59
N ARG A 48 2.90 4.15 9.01
CA ARG A 48 3.09 4.17 7.56
C ARG A 48 2.49 2.92 6.95
N TRP A 49 2.06 3.06 5.70
CA TRP A 49 1.56 1.96 4.90
C TRP A 49 2.08 2.06 3.47
N GLN A 50 2.13 0.92 2.79
CA GLN A 50 2.70 0.76 1.47
C GLN A 50 1.79 -0.09 0.59
N GLY A 51 1.59 0.33 -0.65
CA GLY A 51 0.95 -0.43 -1.70
C GLY A 51 1.96 -1.06 -2.63
N HIS A 52 1.88 -2.38 -2.77
CA HIS A 52 2.73 -3.19 -3.63
C HIS A 52 1.92 -3.83 -4.74
N ARG A 53 2.52 -4.01 -5.92
CA ARG A 53 1.94 -4.72 -7.06
C ARG A 53 2.78 -5.96 -7.36
N LEU A 54 2.11 -7.08 -7.65
CA LEU A 54 2.78 -8.28 -8.14
C LEU A 54 3.18 -8.10 -9.61
N VAL A 55 4.48 -8.22 -9.89
CA VAL A 55 5.08 -8.17 -11.22
C VAL A 55 5.92 -9.43 -11.40
N GLY A 56 5.44 -10.36 -12.22
CA GLY A 56 5.99 -11.73 -12.23
C GLY A 56 5.80 -12.37 -10.87
N ASP A 57 6.90 -12.69 -10.19
CA ASP A 57 6.93 -13.28 -8.84
C ASP A 57 7.39 -12.28 -7.76
N VAL A 58 7.57 -11.01 -8.13
CA VAL A 58 8.12 -9.97 -7.24
C VAL A 58 7.05 -8.96 -6.87
N TRP A 59 7.02 -8.56 -5.60
CA TRP A 59 6.21 -7.46 -5.11
C TRP A 59 6.97 -6.15 -5.25
N GLU A 60 6.52 -5.28 -6.15
CA GLU A 60 7.10 -3.96 -6.37
C GLU A 60 6.31 -2.89 -5.62
N HIS A 61 7.02 -2.04 -4.87
CA HIS A 61 6.44 -0.85 -4.26
C HIS A 61 5.91 0.10 -5.34
N ARG A 62 4.68 0.59 -5.19
CA ARG A 62 4.05 1.54 -6.13
C ARG A 62 3.68 2.86 -5.47
N PHE A 63 3.26 2.83 -4.21
CA PHE A 63 2.81 4.00 -3.48
C PHE A 63 2.81 3.77 -1.97
N GLY A 64 2.69 4.83 -1.19
CA GLY A 64 2.55 4.74 0.26
C GLY A 64 1.99 6.01 0.87
N GLY A 65 1.68 5.95 2.16
CA GLY A 65 1.14 7.06 2.92
C GLY A 65 1.21 6.83 4.42
N GLY A 66 0.56 7.73 5.17
CA GLY A 66 0.64 7.76 6.63
C GLY A 66 1.72 8.71 7.14
N ARG A 67 1.71 8.97 8.44
CA ARG A 67 2.70 9.83 9.09
C ARG A 67 3.62 8.92 9.88
N GLY A 68 4.78 8.60 9.31
CA GLY A 68 5.84 8.04 10.13
C GLY A 68 6.18 9.04 11.22
N ALA A 69 6.52 8.56 12.42
CA ALA A 69 7.41 9.29 13.29
C ALA A 69 8.79 9.33 12.59
N SER A 70 8.95 10.15 11.56
CA SER A 70 10.25 10.45 10.99
C SER A 70 10.91 11.48 11.89
N THR A 71 11.60 11.00 12.93
CA THR A 71 12.81 11.70 13.37
C THR A 71 13.83 11.53 12.24
N GLN A 72 14.25 12.63 11.62
CA GLN A 72 15.29 12.77 10.57
C GLN A 72 14.86 12.24 9.18
N ASP A 73 14.91 12.95 8.05
CA ASP A 73 15.72 14.10 7.66
C ASP A 73 14.88 15.28 7.14
N ALA A 74 14.90 16.36 7.91
CA ALA A 74 14.62 17.72 7.46
C ALA A 74 15.79 18.60 7.92
N VAL A 75 16.99 18.30 7.44
CA VAL A 75 18.24 19.10 7.48
C VAL A 75 19.08 18.57 6.30
N ALA A 76 19.68 19.33 5.39
CA ALA A 76 20.07 20.73 5.32
C ALA A 76 19.95 21.26 3.88
#